data_AF-A0A7C6JDD7-F1
#
_entry.id   AF-A0A7C6JDD7-F1
#
_cell.length_a   1.000
_cell.length_b   1.000
_cell.length_c   1.000
_cell.angle_alpha   90.00
_cell.angle_beta   90.00
_cell.angle_gamma   90.00
#
_symmetry.space_group_name_H-M   'P 1'
#
loop_
_entity.id
_entity.type
_entity.pdbx_description
1 polymer ?
#
loop_
_entity_poly.entity_id
_entity_poly.type
_entity_poly.pdbx_seq_one_letter_code
_entity_poly.pdbx_strand_id
1 'polypeptide(L)' 'GGTVRREFGSNVMVNTAHASDSSESAEREMKVVKIDENLCQDLMRNHLLRTGK' A
#
# COMPACT_ATOMS: atom_id res chain seq x y z
N GLY A 1 3.88 -9.71 15.54
CA GLY A 1 2.53 -10.19 15.15
C GLY A 1 1.46 -9.17 15.47
N GLY A 2 1.80 -7.89 15.36
CA GLY A 2 0.88 -6.76 15.45
C GLY A 2 0.67 -6.12 14.08
N THR A 3 0.00 -4.97 14.08
CA THR A 3 -0.19 -4.14 12.90
C THR A 3 0.98 -3.18 12.71
N VAL A 4 1.18 -2.67 11.49
CA VAL A 4 2.24 -1.71 11.18
C VAL A 4 2.20 -0.50 12.14
N ARG A 5 1.01 0.06 12.39
CA ARG A 5 0.86 1.22 13.29
C ARG A 5 1.23 0.89 14.74
N ARG A 6 0.94 -0.34 15.20
CA ARG A 6 1.29 -0.79 16.56
C ARG A 6 2.78 -1.00 16.74
N GLU A 7 3.43 -1.58 15.73
CA GLU A 7 4.84 -1.94 15.83
C GLU A 7 5.77 -0.76 15.51
N PHE A 8 5.33 0.18 14.65
CA PHE A 8 6.20 1.24 14.12
C PHE A 8 5.67 2.66 14.30
N GLY A 9 4.46 2.88 14.83
CA GLY A 9 3.90 4.21 15.04
C GLY A 9 4.32 4.81 16.39
N SER A 10 4.55 6.12 16.44
CA SER A 10 4.93 6.84 17.66
C SER A 10 3.71 7.43 18.38
N ASN A 11 2.76 7.98 17.62
CA ASN A 11 1.50 8.55 18.12
C ASN A 11 0.48 8.68 16.97
N VAL A 12 -0.70 9.26 17.24
CA VAL A 12 -1.75 9.39 16.22
C VAL A 12 -1.33 10.21 14.99
N MET A 13 -0.49 11.24 15.19
CA MET A 13 0.01 12.12 14.14
C MET A 13 1.21 11.51 13.39
N VAL A 14 1.93 10.57 14.02
CA VAL A 14 3.08 9.85 13.44
C VAL A 14 2.78 8.35 13.53
N ASN A 15 1.88 7.89 12.66
CA ASN A 15 1.31 6.53 12.72
C ASN A 15 1.86 5.57 11.65
N THR A 16 2.87 6.00 10.91
CA THR A 16 3.66 5.21 9.94
C THR A 16 2.97 4.81 8.65
N ALA A 17 1.66 4.52 8.67
CA ALA A 17 0.97 4.01 7.50
C ALA A 17 -0.37 4.72 7.25
N HIS A 18 -0.59 5.13 6.01
CA HIS A 18 -1.86 5.58 5.46
C HIS A 18 -2.46 4.51 4.55
N ALA A 19 -3.78 4.40 4.53
CA ALA A 19 -4.55 3.59 3.60
C ALA A 19 -5.89 4.27 3.36
N SER A 20 -6.44 4.11 2.15
CA SER A 20 -7.76 4.62 1.81
C SER A 20 -8.84 3.91 2.64
N ASP A 21 -9.89 4.65 2.99
CA ASP A 21 -10.99 4.20 3.86
C ASP A 21 -12.15 3.53 3.11
N SER A 22 -12.15 3.59 1.77
CA SER A 22 -13.15 2.98 0.89
C SER A 22 -12.56 2.69 -0.49
N SER A 23 -13.25 1.88 -1.29
CA SER A 23 -12.84 1.63 -2.69
C SER A 23 -12.88 2.91 -3.53
N GLU A 24 -13.88 3.77 -3.32
CA GLU A 24 -14.00 5.04 -4.03
C GLU A 24 -12.85 5.99 -3.70
N SER A 25 -12.46 6.09 -2.42
CA SER A 25 -11.29 6.89 -2.04
C SER A 25 -9.99 6.28 -2.53
N ALA A 26 -9.87 4.95 -2.59
CA ALA A 26 -8.71 4.27 -3.16
C ALA A 26 -8.54 4.62 -4.65
N GLU A 27 -9.60 4.52 -5.45
CA GLU A 27 -9.54 4.87 -6.88
C GLU A 27 -9.12 6.34 -7.10
N ARG A 28 -9.61 7.24 -6.26
CA ARG A 28 -9.24 8.66 -6.30
C ARG A 28 -7.78 8.87 -5.90
N GLU A 29 -7.35 8.32 -4.77
CA GLU A 29 -6.00 8.47 -4.24
C GLU A 29 -4.95 7.85 -5.16
N MET A 30 -5.24 6.67 -5.73
CA MET A 30 -4.37 6.02 -6.72
C MET A 30 -4.12 6.89 -7.95
N LYS A 31 -5.14 7.63 -8.44
CA LYS A 31 -5.00 8.59 -9.54
C LYS A 31 -4.16 9.81 -9.15
N VAL A 32 -4.24 10.26 -7.89
CA VAL A 32 -3.44 11.39 -7.38
C VAL A 32 -1.96 11.00 -7.32
N VAL A 33 -1.65 9.81 -6.80
CA VAL A 33 -0.26 9.34 -6.67
C VAL A 33 0.29 8.68 -7.93
N LYS A 34 -0.55 8.50 -8.97
CA LYS A 34 -0.17 7.91 -10.27
C LYS A 34 0.46 6.53 -10.13
N ILE A 35 -0.18 5.66 -9.35
CA ILE A 35 0.37 4.33 -9.04
C ILE A 35 0.52 3.44 -10.28
N ASP A 36 -0.19 3.76 -11.35
CA ASP A 36 -0.15 3.11 -12.66
C ASP A 36 1.06 3.51 -13.52
N GLU A 37 1.76 4.59 -13.18
CA GLU A 37 2.93 5.08 -13.93
C GLU A 37 4.26 4.42 -13.49
N ASN A 38 4.24 3.49 -12.53
CA ASN A 38 5.46 2.80 -12.07
C ASN A 38 5.41 1.28 -12.33
N LEU A 39 6.60 0.69 -12.48
CA LEU A 39 6.77 -0.74 -12.79
C LEU A 39 6.57 -1.68 -11.58
N CYS A 40 6.28 -1.17 -10.37
CA CYS A 40 6.25 -2.03 -9.18
C CYS A 40 5.15 -3.09 -9.27
N GLN A 41 4.02 -2.79 -9.90
CA GLN A 41 2.94 -3.76 -10.09
C GLN A 41 3.43 -5.00 -10.85
N ASP A 42 4.14 -4.80 -11.97
CA ASP A 42 4.64 -5.90 -12.79
C ASP A 42 5.72 -6.69 -12.07
N LEU A 43 6.61 -6.03 -11.35
CA LEU A 43 7.65 -6.68 -10.55
C LEU A 43 7.04 -7.57 -9.46
N MET A 44 6.03 -7.05 -8.74
CA MET A 44 5.31 -7.81 -7.72
C MET A 44 4.58 -9.00 -8.34
N ARG A 45 3.87 -8.79 -9.45
CA ARG A 45 3.14 -9.86 -10.16
C ARG A 45 4.07 -10.96 -10.65
N ASN A 46 5.19 -10.60 -11.28
CA ASN A 46 6.20 -11.56 -11.75
C ASN A 46 6.80 -12.36 -10.58
N HIS A 47 7.03 -11.71 -9.44
CA HIS A 47 7.52 -12.39 -8.24
C HIS A 47 6.51 -13.40 -7.68
N LEU A 48 5.24 -13.00 -7.55
CA LEU A 48 4.17 -13.86 -7.06
C LEU A 48 3.99 -15.09 -7.96
N LEU A 49 3.93 -14.88 -9.29
CA LEU A 49 3.88 -15.95 -10.28
C LEU A 49 5.07 -16.92 -10.17
N ARG A 50 6.29 -16.40 -9.98
CA ARG A 50 7.49 -17.24 -9.84
C ARG A 50 7.51 -18.03 -8.52
N THR A 51 6.92 -17.49 -7.46
CA THR A 51 6.96 -18.10 -6.11
C THR A 51 5.73 -18.95 -5.80
N GLY A 52 4.75 -19.03 -6.72
CA GLY A 52 3.53 -19.82 -6.55
C GLY A 52 2.63 -19.30 -5.43
N LYS A 53 2.71 -18.00 -5.14
CA LYS A 53 1.88 -17.30 -4.16
C LYS A 53 0.82 -16.45 -4.83
#